data_AF-A0A956GNL0-F1
#
_entry.id   AF-A0A956GNL0-F1
#
_cell.length_a   1.000
_cell.length_b   1.000
_cell.length_c   1.000
_cell.angle_alpha   90.00
_cell.angle_beta   90.00
_cell.angle_gamma   90.00
#
_symmetry.space_group_name_H-M   'P 1'
#
loop_
_entity.id
_entity.type
_entity.pdbx_description
1 polymer ?
#
loop_
_entity_poly.entity_id
_entity_poly.type
_entity_poly.pdbx_seq_one_letter_code
_entity_poly.pdbx_strand_id
1 'polypeptide(L)'
;GKYVEMRFDPTTGRKMTDTGTAFATDFRARIAEIDAAIAADDGYEPLLVDLLRHIEAHPEGRTEFVDVFLSILGTPGHEPIDAPWEVLSFCMHALRWPEVKEAAEAALRERVRANDWRAVNIFQDYVNAFEDDWTTAIVFAHLRKASAPLGTRRLDHDHALERSANRGHGAPTPGTDETGDDH
;
A
#
# COMPACT_ATOMS: atom_id res chain seq x y z
N GLY A 1 -22.46 14.03 -37.80
CA GLY A 1 -21.52 13.12 -37.11
C GLY A 1 -20.56 13.97 -36.31
N LYS A 2 -20.40 13.69 -35.01
CA LYS A 2 -19.39 14.36 -34.19
C LYS A 2 -18.04 13.72 -34.51
N TYR A 3 -17.11 14.49 -35.07
CA TYR A 3 -15.72 14.06 -35.23
C TYR A 3 -15.08 14.08 -33.85
N VAL A 4 -14.76 12.90 -33.31
CA VAL A 4 -13.90 12.80 -32.13
C VAL A 4 -12.49 13.12 -32.62
N GLU A 5 -11.97 14.26 -32.21
CA GLU A 5 -10.60 14.69 -32.51
C GLU A 5 -9.65 13.69 -31.84
N MET A 6 -9.13 12.73 -32.62
CA MET A 6 -8.20 11.73 -32.12
C MET A 6 -6.85 12.40 -31.85
N ARG A 7 -6.58 12.70 -30.58
CA ARG A 7 -5.28 13.17 -30.15
C ARG A 7 -4.35 11.97 -29.98
N PHE A 8 -3.16 12.12 -30.54
CA PHE A 8 -2.09 11.15 -30.40
C PHE A 8 -1.00 11.79 -29.56
N ASP A 9 -0.49 11.03 -28.60
CA ASP A 9 0.70 11.42 -27.86
C ASP A 9 1.89 11.46 -28.85
N PRO A 10 2.58 12.60 -29.02
CA PRO A 10 3.64 12.75 -30.01
C PRO A 10 4.92 11.99 -29.65
N THR A 11 5.05 11.54 -28.40
CA THR A 11 6.23 10.86 -27.87
C THR A 11 6.09 9.35 -27.99
N THR A 12 4.88 8.82 -27.80
CA THR A 12 4.59 7.37 -27.80
C THR A 12 3.81 6.91 -29.04
N GLY A 13 3.22 7.83 -29.80
CA GLY A 13 2.35 7.52 -30.93
C GLY A 13 1.03 6.84 -30.55
N ARG A 14 0.70 6.75 -29.26
CA ARG A 14 -0.56 6.15 -28.79
C ARG A 14 -1.74 7.11 -28.94
N LYS A 15 -2.92 6.55 -29.22
CA LYS A 15 -4.19 7.30 -29.11
C LYS A 15 -4.39 7.69 -27.65
N MET A 16 -4.39 8.99 -27.38
CA MET A 16 -4.89 9.52 -26.11
C MET A 16 -6.40 9.39 -26.15
N THR A 17 -6.95 8.49 -25.35
CA THR A 17 -8.38 8.51 -25.04
C THR A 17 -8.61 9.50 -23.90
N ASP A 18 -9.76 10.19 -23.89
CA ASP A 18 -10.10 11.14 -22.80
C ASP A 18 -10.01 10.46 -21.41
N THR A 19 -10.30 9.15 -21.34
CA THR A 19 -10.23 8.36 -20.12
C THR A 19 -8.80 8.10 -19.64
N GLY A 20 -7.85 7.84 -20.54
CA GLY A 20 -6.45 7.60 -20.14
C GLY A 20 -5.81 8.84 -19.50
N THR A 21 -6.15 10.03 -20.01
CA THR A 21 -5.72 11.30 -19.41
C THR A 21 -6.28 11.48 -17.99
N ALA A 22 -7.50 11.01 -17.72
CA ALA A 22 -8.14 11.14 -16.42
C ALA A 22 -7.41 10.31 -15.33
N PHE A 23 -7.08 9.05 -15.60
CA PHE A 23 -6.35 8.21 -14.63
C PHE A 23 -4.97 8.77 -14.28
N ALA A 24 -4.20 9.19 -15.30
CA ALA A 24 -2.89 9.79 -15.07
C ALA A 24 -3.01 11.11 -14.28
N THR A 25 -4.05 11.91 -14.54
CA THR A 25 -4.30 13.18 -13.83
C THR A 25 -4.64 12.92 -12.36
N ASP A 26 -5.59 12.01 -12.09
CA ASP A 26 -5.99 11.65 -10.73
C ASP A 26 -4.82 11.04 -9.95
N PHE A 27 -4.01 10.21 -10.61
CA PHE A 27 -2.83 9.62 -10.00
C PHE A 27 -1.79 10.68 -9.61
N ARG A 28 -1.51 11.64 -10.50
CA ARG A 28 -0.58 12.76 -10.22
C ARG A 28 -1.10 13.67 -9.11
N ALA A 29 -2.41 13.92 -9.06
CA ALA A 29 -3.01 14.72 -7.98
C ALA A 29 -2.78 14.07 -6.61
N ARG A 30 -2.98 12.74 -6.51
CA ARG A 30 -2.72 12.00 -5.26
C ARG A 30 -1.25 11.98 -4.86
N ILE A 31 -0.32 11.92 -5.84
CA ILE A 31 1.12 12.06 -5.56
C ILE A 31 1.41 13.43 -4.92
N ALA A 32 0.82 14.50 -5.46
CA ALA A 32 0.98 15.84 -4.90
C ALA A 32 0.38 15.97 -3.48
N GLU A 33 -0.73 15.29 -3.20
CA GLU A 33 -1.30 15.24 -1.84
C GLU A 33 -0.36 14.54 -0.85
N ILE A 34 0.28 13.43 -1.25
CA ILE A 34 1.26 12.71 -0.43
C ILE A 34 2.48 13.60 -0.17
N ASP A 35 3.00 14.25 -1.20
CA ASP A 35 4.14 15.18 -1.08
C ASP A 35 3.84 16.32 -0.10
N ALA A 36 2.64 16.91 -0.20
CA ALA A 36 2.20 17.95 0.72
C ALA A 36 2.08 17.45 2.18
N ALA A 37 1.55 16.24 2.39
CA ALA A 37 1.45 15.64 3.73
C ALA A 37 2.84 15.39 4.34
N ILE A 38 3.78 14.84 3.56
CA ILE A 38 5.17 14.63 3.99
C ILE A 38 5.83 15.96 4.36
N ALA A 39 5.67 16.99 3.52
CA ALA A 39 6.22 18.31 3.78
C ALA A 39 5.65 18.97 5.06
N ALA A 40 4.42 18.63 5.42
CA ALA A 40 3.75 19.11 6.63
C ALA A 40 4.07 18.27 7.89
N ASP A 41 4.80 17.16 7.77
CA ASP A 41 4.92 16.13 8.83
C ASP A 41 3.54 15.60 9.29
N ASP A 42 2.57 15.62 8.37
CA ASP A 42 1.25 15.04 8.55
C ASP A 42 1.31 13.57 8.10
N GLY A 43 0.65 12.67 8.83
CA GLY A 43 0.64 11.24 8.51
C GLY A 43 0.19 10.97 7.07
N TYR A 44 1.13 10.60 6.20
CA TYR A 44 0.94 10.40 4.76
C TYR A 44 0.64 8.94 4.41
N GLU A 45 0.80 8.02 5.36
CA GLU A 45 0.65 6.59 5.14
C GLU A 45 -0.77 6.18 4.71
N PRO A 46 -1.86 6.78 5.23
CA PRO A 46 -3.20 6.52 4.71
C PRO A 46 -3.34 6.88 3.22
N LEU A 47 -2.68 7.96 2.78
CA LEU A 47 -2.71 8.42 1.39
C LEU A 47 -1.99 7.45 0.45
N LEU A 48 -0.89 6.84 0.89
CA LEU A 48 -0.20 5.77 0.14
C LEU A 48 -1.11 4.55 -0.09
N VAL A 49 -1.89 4.17 0.92
CA VAL A 49 -2.81 3.05 0.79
C VAL A 49 -3.97 3.38 -0.13
N ASP A 50 -4.53 4.60 -0.03
CA ASP A 50 -5.60 5.04 -0.92
C ASP A 50 -5.13 5.20 -2.37
N LEU A 51 -3.87 5.61 -2.57
CA LEU A 51 -3.21 5.60 -3.87
C LEU A 51 -3.16 4.19 -4.48
N LEU A 52 -2.65 3.21 -3.73
CA LEU A 52 -2.57 1.83 -4.20
C LEU A 52 -3.96 1.26 -4.51
N ARG A 53 -4.96 1.53 -3.68
CA ARG A 53 -6.35 1.11 -3.94
C ARG A 53 -6.91 1.69 -5.21
N HIS A 54 -6.62 2.96 -5.49
CA HIS A 54 -7.03 3.60 -6.73
C HIS A 54 -6.45 2.85 -7.93
N ILE A 55 -5.17 2.48 -7.90
CA ILE A 55 -4.54 1.68 -8.94
C ILE A 55 -5.19 0.29 -9.06
N GLU A 56 -5.37 -0.42 -7.93
CA GLU A 56 -5.99 -1.76 -7.89
C GLU A 56 -7.44 -1.75 -8.39
N ALA A 57 -8.19 -0.66 -8.19
CA ALA A 57 -9.58 -0.50 -8.62
C ALA A 57 -9.74 -0.17 -10.11
N HIS A 58 -8.66 0.25 -10.78
CA HIS A 58 -8.67 0.68 -12.19
C HIS A 58 -7.63 -0.08 -13.03
N PRO A 59 -7.74 -1.42 -13.16
CA PRO A 59 -6.78 -2.21 -13.96
C PRO A 59 -6.73 -1.78 -15.44
N GLU A 60 -7.82 -1.21 -15.97
CA GLU A 60 -7.87 -0.63 -17.31
C GLU A 60 -6.92 0.55 -17.51
N GLY A 61 -6.55 1.26 -16.44
CA GLY A 61 -5.62 2.39 -16.44
C GLY A 61 -4.16 1.99 -16.23
N ARG A 62 -3.84 0.68 -16.21
CA ARG A 62 -2.47 0.18 -15.94
C ARG A 62 -1.44 0.84 -16.85
N THR A 63 -1.76 1.01 -18.13
CA THR A 63 -0.82 1.60 -19.09
C THR A 63 -0.41 3.01 -18.67
N GLU A 64 -1.39 3.80 -18.26
CA GLU A 64 -1.22 5.18 -17.84
C GLU A 64 -0.52 5.29 -16.49
N PHE A 65 -0.81 4.38 -15.55
CA PHE A 65 -0.08 4.31 -14.28
C PHE A 65 1.39 3.94 -14.50
N VAL A 66 1.68 2.97 -15.37
CA VAL A 66 3.05 2.64 -15.77
C VAL A 66 3.75 3.87 -16.35
N ASP A 67 3.11 4.60 -17.26
CA ASP A 67 3.71 5.80 -17.86
C ASP A 67 4.08 6.85 -16.79
N VAL A 68 3.27 7.01 -15.73
CA VAL A 68 3.60 7.89 -14.60
C VAL A 68 4.76 7.33 -13.75
N PHE A 69 4.81 6.03 -13.48
CA PHE A 69 5.96 5.44 -12.78
C PHE A 69 7.27 5.58 -13.57
N LEU A 70 7.20 5.45 -14.90
CA LEU A 70 8.35 5.69 -15.79
C LEU A 70 8.79 7.15 -15.78
N SER A 71 7.85 8.10 -15.67
CA SER A 71 8.14 9.52 -15.41
C SER A 71 8.88 9.74 -14.08
N ILE A 72 8.47 9.09 -12.99
CA ILE A 72 9.15 9.18 -11.68
C ILE A 72 10.59 8.67 -11.76
N LEU A 73 10.81 7.59 -12.53
CA LEU A 73 12.15 7.02 -12.74
C LEU A 73 13.04 7.89 -13.66
N GLY A 74 12.49 8.92 -14.30
CA GLY A 74 13.18 9.73 -15.30
C GLY A 74 13.54 8.92 -16.55
N THR A 75 12.68 7.97 -16.92
CA THR A 75 12.90 7.09 -18.08
C THR A 75 12.90 7.91 -19.39
N PRO A 76 13.87 7.71 -20.30
CA PRO A 76 13.88 8.41 -21.59
C PRO A 76 12.56 8.24 -22.35
N GLY A 77 12.03 9.34 -22.89
CA GLY A 77 10.73 9.34 -23.57
C GLY A 77 9.53 9.59 -22.64
N HIS A 78 9.76 9.75 -21.34
CA HIS A 78 8.76 10.17 -20.37
C HIS A 78 9.15 11.52 -19.77
N GLU A 79 8.19 12.42 -19.59
CA GLU A 79 8.43 13.71 -18.92
C GLU A 79 8.74 13.44 -17.44
N PRO A 80 9.93 13.82 -16.92
CA PRO A 80 10.27 13.56 -15.53
C PRO A 80 9.34 14.29 -14.57
N ILE A 81 8.98 13.61 -13.48
CA ILE A 81 8.27 14.25 -12.37
C ILE A 81 8.95 13.94 -11.04
N ASP A 82 8.90 14.91 -10.15
CA ASP A 82 9.26 14.70 -8.76
C ASP A 82 8.11 13.99 -8.04
N ALA A 83 8.45 12.99 -7.25
CA ALA A 83 7.53 12.29 -6.38
C ALA A 83 8.28 11.84 -5.13
N PRO A 84 7.60 11.76 -3.96
CA PRO A 84 8.17 11.14 -2.78
C PRO A 84 8.61 9.72 -3.07
N TRP A 85 9.78 9.33 -2.55
CA TRP A 85 10.36 8.01 -2.84
C TRP A 85 9.47 6.87 -2.35
N GLU A 86 8.69 7.11 -1.29
CA GLU A 86 7.75 6.16 -0.72
C GLU A 86 6.67 5.74 -1.73
N VAL A 87 6.28 6.61 -2.66
CA VAL A 87 5.21 6.34 -3.64
C VAL A 87 5.54 5.12 -4.50
N LEU A 88 6.72 5.13 -5.13
CA LEU A 88 7.11 4.08 -6.05
C LEU A 88 7.40 2.77 -5.29
N SER A 89 8.18 2.83 -4.20
CA SER A 89 8.50 1.65 -3.40
C SER A 89 7.24 0.97 -2.86
N PHE A 90 6.32 1.75 -2.28
CA PHE A 90 5.08 1.22 -1.72
C PHE A 90 4.20 0.56 -2.78
N CYS A 91 4.00 1.22 -3.92
CA CYS A 91 3.18 0.66 -5.00
C CYS A 91 3.82 -0.59 -5.62
N MET A 92 5.13 -0.57 -5.87
CA MET A 92 5.80 -1.67 -6.57
C MET A 92 5.93 -2.93 -5.73
N HIS A 93 6.01 -2.80 -4.41
CA HIS A 93 5.96 -3.96 -3.54
C HIS A 93 4.64 -4.75 -3.66
N ALA A 94 3.53 -4.02 -3.83
CA ALA A 94 2.21 -4.60 -4.02
C ALA A 94 1.99 -5.11 -5.46
N LEU A 95 2.31 -4.28 -6.45
CA LEU A 95 1.90 -4.48 -7.85
C LEU A 95 2.89 -5.35 -8.63
N ARG A 96 4.19 -5.23 -8.34
CA ARG A 96 5.28 -5.98 -8.96
C ARG A 96 5.25 -5.99 -10.50
N TRP A 97 4.95 -4.86 -11.11
CA TRP A 97 4.87 -4.78 -12.57
C TRP A 97 6.26 -4.91 -13.20
N PRO A 98 6.52 -5.92 -14.06
CA PRO A 98 7.84 -6.18 -14.62
C PRO A 98 8.40 -5.00 -15.40
N GLU A 99 7.55 -4.27 -16.11
CA GLU A 99 7.97 -3.14 -16.96
C GLU A 99 8.57 -2.00 -16.11
N VAL A 100 8.03 -1.80 -14.90
CA VAL A 100 8.55 -0.81 -13.95
C VAL A 100 9.82 -1.33 -13.26
N LYS A 101 9.91 -2.64 -12.97
CA LYS A 101 11.13 -3.26 -12.42
C LYS A 101 12.31 -3.07 -13.37
N GLU A 102 12.11 -3.42 -14.65
CA GLU A 102 13.14 -3.30 -15.69
C GLU A 102 13.63 -1.85 -15.83
N ALA A 103 12.71 -0.88 -15.80
CA ALA A 103 13.04 0.53 -15.83
C ALA A 103 13.79 1.00 -14.58
N ALA A 104 13.39 0.56 -13.38
CA ALA A 104 14.05 0.90 -12.12
C ALA A 104 15.49 0.35 -12.09
N GLU A 105 15.70 -0.90 -12.53
CA GLU A 105 17.03 -1.49 -12.65
C GLU A 105 17.90 -0.78 -13.68
N ALA A 106 17.32 -0.37 -14.82
CA ALA A 106 18.03 0.39 -15.83
C ALA A 106 18.47 1.77 -15.30
N ALA A 107 17.57 2.46 -14.60
CA ALA A 107 17.87 3.74 -13.98
C ALA A 107 18.92 3.60 -12.88
N LEU A 108 18.86 2.56 -12.04
CA LEU A 108 19.89 2.25 -11.05
C LEU A 108 21.28 2.09 -11.69
N ARG A 109 21.39 1.25 -12.74
CA ARG A 109 22.64 1.05 -13.47
C ARG A 109 23.21 2.36 -14.01
N GLU A 110 22.35 3.26 -14.47
CA GLU A 110 22.78 4.57 -14.96
C GLU A 110 23.29 5.48 -13.85
N ARG A 111 22.62 5.53 -12.68
CA ARG A 111 23.10 6.30 -11.52
C ARG A 111 24.44 5.79 -10.99
N VAL A 112 24.65 4.46 -11.00
CA VAL A 112 25.94 3.85 -10.67
C VAL A 112 27.03 4.32 -11.64
N ARG A 113 26.77 4.28 -12.97
CA ARG A 113 27.74 4.76 -13.97
C ARG A 113 28.05 6.25 -13.83
N ALA A 114 27.06 7.05 -13.45
CA ALA A 114 27.20 8.48 -13.23
C ALA A 114 27.87 8.85 -11.89
N ASN A 115 28.21 7.87 -11.03
CA ASN A 115 28.70 8.07 -9.66
C ASN A 115 27.75 8.91 -8.78
N ASP A 116 26.43 8.84 -9.03
CA ASP A 116 25.43 9.53 -8.22
C ASP A 116 25.00 8.65 -7.03
N TRP A 117 25.89 8.52 -6.05
CA TRP A 117 25.67 7.63 -4.89
C TRP A 117 24.47 8.02 -4.02
N ARG A 118 24.03 9.29 -4.08
CA ARG A 118 22.80 9.73 -3.41
C ARG A 118 21.59 9.08 -4.07
N ALA A 119 21.50 9.18 -5.40
CA ALA A 119 20.42 8.53 -6.14
C ALA A 119 20.51 7.00 -6.08
N VAL A 120 21.71 6.41 -6.10
CA VAL A 120 21.89 4.95 -6.04
C VAL A 120 21.13 4.32 -4.86
N ASN A 121 21.19 4.92 -3.66
CA ASN A 121 20.47 4.37 -2.51
C ASN A 121 18.95 4.36 -2.71
N ILE A 122 18.40 5.42 -3.30
CA ILE A 122 16.96 5.54 -3.58
C ILE A 122 16.54 4.51 -4.64
N PHE A 123 17.27 4.44 -5.75
CA PHE A 123 16.95 3.49 -6.83
C PHE A 123 17.18 2.03 -6.43
N GLN A 124 18.13 1.76 -5.53
CA GLN A 124 18.30 0.43 -4.96
C GLN A 124 17.10 0.05 -4.10
N ASP A 125 16.53 0.99 -3.33
CA ASP A 125 15.30 0.73 -2.58
C ASP A 125 14.12 0.43 -3.52
N TYR A 126 13.98 1.16 -4.62
CA TYR A 126 12.97 0.87 -5.65
C TYR A 126 13.09 -0.55 -6.20
N VAL A 127 14.31 -1.00 -6.50
CA VAL A 127 14.55 -2.36 -6.99
C VAL A 127 14.25 -3.40 -5.90
N ASN A 128 14.67 -3.14 -4.66
CA ASN A 128 14.43 -4.05 -3.54
C ASN A 128 12.96 -4.18 -3.19
N ALA A 129 12.15 -3.15 -3.45
CA ALA A 129 10.71 -3.19 -3.18
C ALA A 129 9.99 -4.33 -3.92
N PHE A 130 10.54 -4.84 -5.03
CA PHE A 130 9.99 -5.97 -5.77
C PHE A 130 10.22 -7.33 -5.08
N GLU A 131 11.10 -7.39 -4.07
CA GLU A 131 11.46 -8.61 -3.37
C GLU A 131 10.58 -8.84 -2.12
N ASP A 132 10.38 -10.11 -1.75
CA ASP A 132 9.53 -10.50 -0.62
C ASP A 132 10.11 -10.08 0.74
N ASP A 133 11.44 -10.02 0.83
CA ASP A 133 12.20 -9.72 2.05
C ASP A 133 12.64 -8.26 2.14
N TRP A 134 12.03 -7.37 1.35
CA TRP A 134 12.29 -5.93 1.41
C TRP A 134 12.19 -5.42 2.85
N THR A 135 13.22 -4.72 3.33
CA THR A 135 13.34 -4.30 4.74
C THR A 135 12.14 -3.50 5.24
N THR A 136 11.48 -2.76 4.35
CA THR A 136 10.30 -1.95 4.65
C THR A 136 8.98 -2.72 4.45
N ALA A 137 9.02 -3.98 4.00
CA ALA A 137 7.83 -4.83 3.81
C ALA A 137 7.02 -5.01 5.10
N ILE A 138 7.66 -4.97 6.28
CA ILE A 138 6.97 -5.03 7.58
C ILE A 138 6.10 -3.79 7.79
N VAL A 139 6.64 -2.60 7.49
CA VAL A 139 5.90 -1.33 7.57
C VAL A 139 4.76 -1.33 6.56
N PHE A 140 5.04 -1.76 5.32
CA PHE A 140 4.02 -1.95 4.28
C PHE A 140 2.87 -2.86 4.75
N ALA A 141 3.20 -4.04 5.30
CA ALA A 141 2.21 -5.02 5.75
C ALA A 141 1.35 -4.46 6.90
N HIS A 142 1.94 -3.67 7.80
CA HIS A 142 1.21 -2.98 8.86
C HIS A 142 0.21 -1.98 8.27
N LEU A 143 0.65 -1.14 7.34
CA LEU A 143 -0.19 -0.13 6.69
C LEU A 143 -1.35 -0.76 5.91
N ARG A 144 -1.09 -1.78 5.09
CA ARG A 144 -2.17 -2.50 4.38
C ARG A 144 -3.21 -3.09 5.33
N LYS A 145 -2.77 -3.67 6.45
CA LYS A 145 -3.67 -4.28 7.43
C LYS A 145 -4.50 -3.24 8.17
N ALA A 146 -3.90 -2.12 8.55
CA ALA A 146 -4.59 -1.03 9.25
C ALA A 146 -5.69 -0.40 8.39
N SER A 147 -5.49 -0.35 7.08
CA SER A 147 -6.45 0.27 6.18
C SER A 147 -7.60 -0.64 5.77
N ALA A 148 -7.49 -1.98 5.89
CA ALA A 148 -8.56 -2.90 5.51
C ALA A 148 -9.90 -2.45 6.14
N PRO A 149 -11.00 -2.36 5.37
CA PRO A 149 -12.28 -1.94 5.92
C PRO A 149 -12.59 -2.81 7.14
N LEU A 150 -12.98 -2.17 8.25
CA LEU A 150 -13.40 -2.83 9.49
C LEU A 150 -14.70 -3.62 9.24
N GLY A 151 -14.61 -4.67 8.44
CA GLY A 151 -15.67 -5.61 8.15
C GLY A 151 -15.77 -6.60 9.30
N THR A 152 -16.73 -6.35 10.18
CA THR A 152 -17.20 -7.25 11.24
C THR A 152 -16.13 -7.69 12.24
N ARG A 153 -15.64 -6.75 13.06
CA ARG A 153 -15.39 -7.12 14.46
C ARG A 153 -16.78 -7.32 15.08
N ARG A 154 -17.36 -8.51 14.86
CA ARG A 154 -18.52 -8.96 15.64
C ARG A 154 -18.07 -8.83 17.08
N LEU A 155 -18.74 -7.95 17.83
CA LEU A 155 -18.64 -7.93 19.27
C LEU A 155 -19.18 -9.30 19.74
N ASP A 156 -18.32 -10.31 19.76
CA ASP A 156 -18.53 -11.50 20.59
C ASP A 156 -18.18 -11.07 22.03
N HIS A 157 -19.01 -10.18 22.56
CA HIS A 157 -19.15 -9.84 23.97
C HIS A 157 -20.63 -9.92 24.26
N ASP A 158 -21.15 -11.14 24.35
CA ASP A 158 -22.14 -11.55 25.34
C ASP A 158 -22.59 -12.99 25.06
N HIS A 159 -22.19 -13.91 25.93
CA HIS A 159 -23.03 -14.97 26.50
C HIS A 159 -22.17 -15.81 27.46
N ALA A 160 -21.73 -15.19 28.56
CA ALA A 160 -21.15 -15.90 29.70
C ALA A 160 -21.84 -15.52 31.01
N LEU A 161 -23.14 -15.25 31.00
CA LEU A 161 -23.96 -15.11 32.21
C LEU A 161 -25.39 -15.51 31.88
N GLU A 162 -25.68 -16.82 31.93
CA GLU A 162 -27.02 -17.36 32.26
C GLU A 162 -26.97 -18.89 32.08
N ARG A 163 -26.50 -19.62 33.10
CA ARG A 163 -27.01 -20.95 33.54
C ARG A 163 -26.47 -21.30 34.93
N SER A 164 -26.72 -20.43 35.90
CA SER A 164 -26.66 -20.75 37.33
C SER A 164 -28.08 -20.82 37.89
N ALA A 165 -28.89 -21.68 37.28
CA ALA A 165 -30.11 -22.17 37.89
C ALA A 165 -30.26 -23.64 37.51
N ASN A 166 -30.55 -24.46 38.52
CA ASN A 166 -30.89 -25.88 38.44
C ASN A 166 -29.74 -26.88 38.60
N ARG A 167 -29.31 -27.06 39.86
CA ARG A 167 -29.02 -28.40 40.37
C ARG A 167 -29.47 -28.50 41.82
N GLY A 168 -30.71 -28.93 42.00
CA GLY A 168 -31.21 -29.42 43.27
C GLY A 168 -30.77 -30.87 43.50
N HIS A 169 -30.65 -31.18 44.80
CA HIS A 169 -30.81 -32.48 45.45
C HIS A 169 -29.64 -33.48 45.43
N GLY A 170 -29.14 -33.74 46.64
CA GLY A 170 -28.32 -34.90 46.97
C GLY A 170 -27.52 -34.71 48.26
N ALA A 171 -28.20 -34.65 49.42
CA ALA A 171 -27.56 -34.89 50.73
C ALA A 171 -27.02 -36.34 50.77
N PRO A 172 -26.00 -36.68 51.60
CA PRO A 172 -26.18 -36.76 53.05
C PRO A 172 -24.97 -36.29 53.90
N THR A 173 -25.27 -35.89 55.14
CA THR A 173 -24.35 -35.86 56.30
C THR A 173 -24.27 -37.26 56.94
N PRO A 174 -23.56 -37.55 58.06
CA PRO A 174 -22.60 -36.77 58.88
C PRO A 174 -21.30 -37.54 59.27
N GLY A 175 -20.34 -36.83 59.88
CA GLY A 175 -19.31 -37.39 60.78
C GLY A 175 -18.24 -36.31 61.07
N THR A 176 -18.25 -35.61 62.22
CA THR A 176 -17.48 -35.92 63.47
C THR A 176 -16.03 -36.33 63.16
N ASP A 177 -14.98 -35.73 63.69
CA ASP A 177 -14.77 -34.94 64.91
C ASP A 177 -13.31 -34.42 64.89
N GLU A 178 -12.98 -33.53 65.83
CA GLU A 178 -11.64 -33.23 66.36
C GLU A 178 -10.61 -32.51 65.44
N THR A 179 -9.62 -31.74 65.88
CA THR A 179 -9.24 -30.95 67.08
C THR A 179 -7.85 -30.37 66.73
N GLY A 180 -7.55 -29.12 67.12
CA GLY A 180 -6.16 -28.64 67.26
C GLY A 180 -5.46 -28.20 65.97
N ASP A 181 -4.47 -27.33 65.97
CA ASP A 181 -3.81 -26.60 67.06
C ASP A 181 -2.93 -25.51 66.41
N ASP A 182 -2.51 -24.55 67.21
CA ASP A 182 -1.67 -23.39 66.90
C ASP A 182 -0.29 -23.72 66.30
N HIS A 183 0.17 -22.88 65.36
CA HIS A 183 1.44 -22.10 65.40
C HIS A 183 1.75 -21.40 64.06
#